data_AF-K1SPJ5-F1
#
_entry.id   AF-K1SPJ5-F1
#
_cell.length_a   1.000
_cell.length_b   1.000
_cell.length_c   1.000
_cell.angle_alpha   90.00
_cell.angle_beta   90.00
_cell.angle_gamma   90.00
#
_symmetry.space_group_name_H-M   'P 1'
#
loop_
_entity.id
_entity.type
_entity.pdbx_description
1 polymer ?
#
loop_
_entity_poly.entity_id
_entity_poly.type
_entity_poly.pdbx_seq_one_letter_code
_entity_poly.pdbx_strand_id
1 'polypeptide(L)'
;MLSKRVKKPTYIWSMSLIVAGGIGNLIDRVIRGEVVDFIDVRIINFAVFNIADICAVLGALGLLLFVVADEIKEQKNKRSAKKNTAAGEIEKSTNEDK
;
A
#
# COMPACT_ATOMS: atom_id res chain seq x y z
N MET A 1 1.06 23.44 13.25
CA MET A 1 -0.01 22.50 13.67
C MET A 1 -0.50 21.57 12.53
N LEU A 2 0.38 21.10 11.62
CA LEU A 2 -0.02 20.27 10.46
C LEU A 2 0.62 18.86 10.43
N SER A 3 1.57 18.57 11.33
CA SER A 3 2.42 17.36 11.26
C SER A 3 1.77 16.04 11.67
N LYS A 4 0.48 16.02 12.06
CA LYS A 4 -0.17 14.81 12.62
C LYS A 4 -1.12 14.09 11.65
N ARG A 5 -1.22 14.51 10.38
CA ARG A 5 -2.26 14.00 9.45
C ARG A 5 -1.80 13.16 8.24
N VAL A 6 -0.53 12.79 8.15
CA VAL A 6 -0.06 11.75 7.21
C VAL A 6 0.66 10.68 8.04
N LYS A 7 -0.08 9.76 8.69
CA LYS A 7 -0.68 8.53 8.14
C LYS A 7 0.37 7.59 7.54
N LYS A 8 0.99 6.81 8.43
CA LYS A 8 1.92 5.68 8.25
C LYS A 8 3.08 5.88 7.23
N PRO A 9 4.35 5.74 7.67
CA PRO A 9 5.51 5.96 6.80
C PRO A 9 5.50 5.09 5.53
N THR A 10 4.87 3.92 5.59
CA THR A 10 4.69 2.99 4.47
C THR A 10 3.98 3.63 3.27
N TYR A 11 2.92 4.42 3.50
CA TYR A 11 2.16 5.07 2.42
C TYR A 11 2.96 6.21 1.79
N ILE A 12 3.75 6.93 2.60
CA ILE A 12 4.62 8.00 2.12
C ILE A 12 5.68 7.40 1.18
N TRP A 13 6.34 6.32 1.59
CA TRP A 13 7.32 5.63 0.75
C TRP A 13 6.72 5.14 -0.58
N SER A 14 5.56 4.49 -0.53
CA SER A 14 4.86 4.05 -1.74
C SER A 14 4.53 5.21 -2.68
N MET A 15 3.98 6.31 -2.16
CA MET A 15 3.63 7.46 -2.98
C MET A 15 4.88 8.14 -3.57
N SER A 16 5.94 8.28 -2.77
CA SER A 16 7.21 8.85 -3.22
C SER A 16 7.82 8.05 -4.36
N LEU A 17 7.76 6.70 -4.31
CA LEU A 17 8.25 5.84 -5.39
C LEU A 17 7.47 6.02 -6.69
N ILE A 18 6.13 6.09 -6.62
CA ILE A 18 5.27 6.31 -7.79
C ILE A 18 5.60 7.67 -8.43
N VAL A 19 5.66 8.71 -7.61
CA VAL A 19 5.94 10.08 -8.08
C VAL A 19 7.35 10.18 -8.65
N ALA A 20 8.35 9.60 -7.98
CA ALA A 20 9.73 9.59 -8.47
C ALA A 20 9.86 8.87 -9.82
N GLY A 21 9.20 7.72 -10.00
CA GLY A 21 9.18 7.00 -11.28
C GLY A 21 8.53 7.83 -12.39
N GLY A 22 7.36 8.41 -12.12
CA GLY A 22 6.67 9.29 -13.08
C GLY A 22 7.51 10.51 -13.47
N ILE A 23 8.15 11.17 -12.49
CA ILE A 23 9.02 12.32 -12.73
C ILE A 23 10.26 11.91 -13.53
N GLY A 24 10.88 10.77 -13.24
CA GLY A 24 12.04 10.27 -14.00
C GLY A 24 11.72 10.11 -15.49
N ASN A 25 10.63 9.41 -15.81
CA ASN A 25 10.17 9.24 -17.19
C ASN A 25 9.69 10.57 -17.83
N LEU A 26 9.24 11.54 -17.04
CA LEU A 26 8.88 12.87 -17.54
C LEU A 26 10.12 13.68 -17.92
N ILE A 27 11.15 13.67 -17.07
CA ILE A 27 12.42 14.36 -17.32
C ILE A 27 13.06 13.83 -18.61
N ASP A 28 13.05 12.51 -18.80
CA ASP A 28 13.55 11.86 -20.02
C ASP A 28 12.84 12.40 -21.26
N ARG A 29 11.51 12.46 -21.25
CA ARG A 29 10.73 13.02 -22.37
C ARG A 29 11.01 14.49 -22.62
N VAL A 30 11.21 15.29 -21.58
CA VAL A 30 11.48 16.73 -21.72
C VAL A 30 12.87 16.97 -22.33
N ILE A 31 13.87 16.18 -21.93
CA ILE A 31 15.26 16.38 -22.35
C ILE A 31 15.55 15.68 -23.69
N ARG A 32 15.04 14.46 -23.88
CA ARG A 32 15.38 13.60 -25.02
C ARG A 32 14.24 13.41 -26.03
N GLY A 33 13.01 13.80 -25.68
CA GLY A 33 11.81 13.58 -26.52
C GLY A 33 11.20 12.19 -26.38
N GLU A 34 11.87 11.25 -25.72
CA GLU A 34 11.44 9.87 -25.53
C GLU A 34 11.91 9.32 -24.17
N VAL A 35 11.38 8.17 -23.77
CA VAL A 35 11.82 7.44 -22.57
C VAL A 35 12.90 6.44 -22.98
N VAL A 36 14.00 6.40 -22.22
CA VAL A 36 15.12 5.50 -22.51
C VAL A 36 14.98 4.21 -21.72
N ASP A 37 14.62 3.13 -22.41
CA ASP A 37 14.55 1.79 -21.84
C ASP A 37 15.87 1.05 -22.04
N PHE A 38 16.39 0.44 -20.97
CA PHE A 38 17.74 -0.15 -20.98
C PHE A 38 17.86 -1.49 -20.26
N ILE A 39 16.82 -1.93 -19.54
CA ILE A 39 16.81 -3.21 -18.83
C ILE A 39 16.04 -4.22 -19.69
N ASP A 40 16.77 -5.19 -20.24
CA ASP A 40 16.25 -6.27 -21.08
C ASP A 40 16.39 -7.63 -20.37
N VAL A 41 15.26 -8.26 -20.04
CA VAL A 41 15.21 -9.55 -19.35
C VAL A 41 14.83 -10.67 -20.34
N ARG A 42 15.84 -11.16 -21.05
CA ARG A 42 15.67 -12.14 -22.16
C ARG A 42 15.18 -13.52 -21.73
N ILE A 43 15.43 -13.91 -20.47
CA ILE A 43 15.07 -15.24 -19.96
C ILE A 43 13.56 -15.49 -20.03
N ILE A 44 12.76 -14.43 -19.83
CA ILE A 44 11.30 -14.49 -19.80
C ILE A 44 10.64 -13.74 -20.97
N ASN A 45 11.43 -13.28 -21.95
CA ASN A 45 10.96 -12.43 -23.06
C ASN A 45 10.05 -11.29 -22.59
N PHE A 46 10.47 -10.59 -21.53
CA PHE A 46 9.70 -9.47 -20.98
C PHE A 46 9.99 -8.18 -21.77
N ALA A 47 9.06 -7.22 -21.69
CA ALA A 47 9.27 -5.91 -22.29
C ALA A 47 10.55 -5.26 -21.71
N VAL A 48 11.26 -4.48 -22.52
CA VAL A 48 12.38 -3.68 -22.02
C VAL A 48 11.81 -2.57 -21.13
N PHE A 49 12.45 -2.29 -19.99
CA PHE A 49 12.00 -1.28 -19.03
C PHE A 49 13.17 -0.48 -18.47
N ASN A 50 12.86 0.52 -17.65
CA ASN A 50 13.85 1.35 -16.97
C ASN A 50 13.63 1.39 -15.45
N ILE A 51 14.53 2.10 -14.74
CA ILE A 51 14.44 2.24 -13.27
C ILE A 51 13.19 3.01 -12.83
N ALA A 52 12.73 3.99 -13.61
CA ALA A 52 11.51 4.73 -13.31
C ALA A 52 10.27 3.82 -13.32
N ASP A 53 10.20 2.86 -14.24
CA ASP A 53 9.13 1.85 -14.27
C ASP A 53 9.17 0.94 -13.03
N ILE A 54 10.36 0.51 -12.61
CA ILE A 54 10.53 -0.28 -11.37
C ILE A 54 10.02 0.50 -10.16
N CYS A 55 10.41 1.78 -10.03
CA CYS A 55 9.94 2.64 -8.94
C CYS A 55 8.42 2.77 -8.95
N ALA A 56 7.82 3.01 -10.11
CA ALA A 56 6.37 3.10 -10.25
C ALA A 56 5.66 1.80 -9.85
N VAL A 57 6.14 0.66 -10.33
CA VAL A 57 5.57 -0.66 -10.03
C VAL A 57 5.69 -1.01 -8.54
N LEU A 58 6.87 -0.84 -7.93
CA LEU A 58 7.08 -1.13 -6.51
C LEU A 58 6.27 -0.18 -5.62
N GLY A 59 6.19 1.10 -5.99
CA GLY A 59 5.37 2.07 -5.27
C GLY A 59 3.87 1.72 -5.32
N ALA A 60 3.35 1.40 -6.51
CA ALA A 60 1.96 0.99 -6.70
C ALA A 60 1.62 -0.33 -5.99
N LEU A 61 2.50 -1.32 -6.11
CA LEU A 61 2.35 -2.60 -5.41
C LEU A 61 2.35 -2.42 -3.89
N GLY A 62 3.29 -1.62 -3.36
CA GLY A 62 3.33 -1.30 -1.94
C GLY A 62 2.05 -0.61 -1.47
N LEU A 63 1.57 0.39 -2.22
CA LEU A 63 0.34 1.11 -1.88
C LEU A 63 -0.87 0.16 -1.82
N LEU A 64 -1.01 -0.72 -2.83
CA LEU A 64 -2.07 -1.72 -2.87
C LEU A 64 -2.01 -2.66 -1.67
N LEU A 65 -0.84 -3.21 -1.37
CA LEU A 65 -0.65 -4.13 -0.25
C LEU A 65 -0.96 -3.46 1.10
N PHE A 66 -0.54 -2.21 1.30
CA PHE A 66 -0.81 -1.50 2.56
C PHE A 66 -2.29 -1.19 2.74
N VAL A 67 -3.00 -0.78 1.67
CA VAL A 67 -4.44 -0.56 1.72
C VAL A 67 -5.18 -1.86 2.07
N VAL A 68 -4.87 -2.96 1.37
CA VAL A 68 -5.52 -4.26 1.60
C VAL A 68 -5.22 -4.79 3.01
N ALA A 69 -3.97 -4.70 3.46
CA ALA A 69 -3.58 -5.15 4.80
C ALA A 69 -4.27 -4.35 5.92
N ASP A 70 -4.43 -3.04 5.73
CA ASP A 70 -5.11 -2.18 6.69
C ASP A 70 -6.61 -2.49 6.77
N GLU A 71 -7.28 -2.72 5.63
CA GLU A 71 -8.67 -3.17 5.57
C GLU A 71 -8.86 -4.51 6.30
N ILE A 72 -8.00 -5.51 6.01
CA ILE A 72 -8.07 -6.82 6.67
C ILE A 72 -7.88 -6.69 8.19
N LYS A 73 -6.95 -5.85 8.63
CA LYS A 73 -6.69 -5.61 10.06
C LYS A 73 -7.89 -4.96 10.75
N GLU A 74 -8.53 -3.99 10.09
CA GLU A 74 -9.72 -3.33 10.62
C GLU A 74 -10.91 -4.30 10.76
N GLN A 75 -11.14 -5.16 9.77
CA GLN A 75 -12.18 -6.18 9.81
C GLN A 75 -11.96 -7.20 10.94
N LYS A 76 -10.72 -7.65 11.15
CA LYS A 76 -10.36 -8.53 12.27
C LYS A 76 -10.64 -7.87 13.63
N ASN A 77 -10.26 -6.61 13.80
CA ASN A 77 -10.49 -5.88 15.04
C ASN A 77 -11.98 -5.73 15.34
N LYS A 78 -12.81 -5.41 14.34
CA LYS A 78 -14.27 -5.31 14.49
C LYS A 78 -14.91 -6.66 14.88
N ARG A 79 -14.48 -7.77 14.26
CA ARG A 79 -14.95 -9.11 14.60
C ARG A 79 -14.58 -9.52 16.03
N SER A 80 -13.34 -9.25 16.45
CA SER A 80 -12.89 -9.53 17.82
C SER A 80 -13.64 -8.69 18.86
N ALA A 81 -13.87 -7.40 18.58
CA ALA A 81 -14.66 -6.54 19.46
C ALA A 81 -16.10 -7.05 19.63
N LYS A 82 -16.77 -7.42 18.52
CA LYS A 82 -18.14 -7.97 18.57
C LYS A 82 -18.21 -9.29 19.35
N LYS A 83 -17.22 -10.17 19.20
CA LYS A 83 -17.14 -11.44 19.94
C LYS A 83 -16.99 -11.21 21.44
N ASN A 84 -16.14 -10.26 21.86
CA ASN A 84 -15.92 -9.96 23.27
C ASN A 84 -17.16 -9.31 23.92
N THR A 85 -17.87 -8.43 23.21
CA THR A 85 -19.13 -7.85 23.71
C THR A 85 -20.21 -8.91 23.89
N ALA A 86 -20.40 -9.79 22.89
CA ALA A 86 -21.39 -10.87 22.97
C ALA A 86 -21.07 -11.88 24.10
N ALA A 87 -19.79 -12.20 24.32
CA ALA A 87 -19.39 -13.07 25.44
C ALA A 87 -19.67 -12.43 26.81
N GLY A 88 -19.38 -11.13 26.96
CA GLY A 88 -19.65 -10.40 28.21
C GLY A 88 -21.15 -10.22 28.51
N GLU A 89 -22.00 -10.08 27.48
CA GLU A 89 -23.46 -10.05 27.64
C GLU A 89 -24.01 -11.39 28.13
N ILE A 90 -23.52 -12.52 27.57
CA ILE A 90 -23.93 -13.87 27.98
C ILE A 90 -23.47 -14.20 29.41
N GLU A 91 -22.25 -13.78 29.79
CA GLU A 91 -21.72 -14.00 31.13
C GLU A 91 -22.48 -13.20 32.20
N LYS A 92 -23.01 -12.02 31.85
CA LYS A 92 -23.81 -11.19 32.75
C LYS A 92 -25.22 -11.75 32.98
N SER A 93 -25.90 -12.20 31.91
CA SER A 93 -27.23 -12.80 32.03
C SER A 93 -27.22 -14.13 32.81
N THR A 94 -26.16 -14.93 32.68
CA THR A 94 -26.04 -16.23 33.37
C THR A 94 -25.79 -16.09 34.88
N ASN A 95 -25.24 -14.97 35.33
CA ASN A 95 -24.96 -14.71 36.74
C ASN A 95 -26.11 -13.99 37.47
N GLU A 96 -27.05 -13.35 36.76
CA GLU A 96 -28.23 -12.71 37.36
C GLU A 96 -29.37 -13.72 37.67
N ASP A 97 -29.36 -14.91 37.03
CA ASP A 97 -30.33 -15.99 37.26
C ASP A 97 -29.92 -16.99 38.38
N LYS A 98 -28.82 -16.72 39.11
CA LYS A 98 -28.34 -17.52 40.26
C LYS A 98 -28.43 -16.73 41.57
#